data_AF-A0A2N2PX98-F1
#
_entry.id   AF-A0A2N2PX98-F1
#
_cell.length_a   1.000
_cell.length_b   1.000
_cell.length_c   1.000
_cell.angle_alpha   90.00
_cell.angle_beta   90.00
_cell.angle_gamma   90.00
#
_symmetry.space_group_name_H-M   'P 1'
#
loop_
_entity.id
_entity.type
_entity.pdbx_description
1 polymer ?
#
loop_
_entity_poly.entity_id
_entity_poly.type
_entity_poly.pdbx_seq_one_letter_code
_entity_poly.pdbx_strand_id
1 'polypeptide(L)'
;MAVLCPPYLCEQWQAELAEKFHIEAVVIRAGTVARLERQTPQDRSVFAHFRHFVASIDTVKGDRYRAAFLQHCPDLVLVDEAHGAAQPSAGRSVAQQQRHALLLDVAKKPERNLILLSATPHSGVESSFQSLLGLLRPDFRFLSLSALSEGQTILLARHFVQRRRADVQHWMGEDTPFPKRDPEGAEQPYRFSPAYRKFYEVVYEFAGEMVRSAETLTGWKQRMRFWSALALLRCVSSSPAAAQVALLKRAGGDGGAAGAGDETGLDDWEAASVDAEFTPLVYDPTEAEAANDAPPSAVFDAQERDPAWAPSDQGRLRKFAGLAAALRGREDAKLQRLIEVVRELLAAGYQPVGAGRRDHGRAGRR
;
A
#
# COMPACT_ATOMS: atom_id res chain seq x y z
N MET A 1 -11.71 -20.17 11.18
CA MET A 1 -10.63 -19.79 10.23
C MET A 1 -10.62 -18.29 10.10
N ALA A 2 -9.42 -17.68 10.06
CA ALA A 2 -9.25 -16.25 9.81
C ALA A 2 -8.43 -16.03 8.53
N VAL A 3 -8.82 -15.06 7.70
CA VAL A 3 -7.97 -14.48 6.66
C VAL A 3 -7.61 -13.06 7.08
N LEU A 4 -6.32 -12.77 7.24
CA LEU A 4 -5.79 -11.43 7.49
C LEU A 4 -5.28 -10.86 6.17
N CYS A 5 -5.78 -9.70 5.75
CA CYS A 5 -5.36 -9.08 4.50
C CYS A 5 -5.44 -7.53 4.61
N PRO A 6 -4.89 -6.79 3.63
CA PRO A 6 -5.16 -5.36 3.48
C PRO A 6 -6.66 -5.07 3.34
N PRO A 7 -7.14 -3.88 3.77
CA PRO A 7 -8.56 -3.53 3.71
C PRO A 7 -9.21 -3.68 2.32
N TYR A 8 -8.47 -3.41 1.25
CA TYR A 8 -8.97 -3.44 -0.13
C TYR A 8 -9.21 -4.86 -0.67
N LEU A 9 -8.61 -5.90 -0.06
CA LEU A 9 -8.82 -7.30 -0.46
C LEU A 9 -9.92 -8.01 0.34
N CYS A 10 -10.42 -7.39 1.41
CA CYS A 10 -11.34 -8.06 2.34
C CYS A 10 -12.62 -8.58 1.66
N GLU A 11 -13.24 -7.76 0.80
CA GLU A 11 -14.48 -8.13 0.09
C GLU A 11 -14.22 -9.17 -1.02
N GLN A 12 -13.07 -9.06 -1.69
CA GLN A 12 -12.64 -10.07 -2.66
C GLN A 12 -12.45 -11.43 -1.98
N TRP A 13 -11.74 -11.50 -0.86
CA TRP A 13 -11.56 -12.74 -0.11
C TRP A 13 -12.88 -13.34 0.36
N GLN A 14 -13.81 -12.51 0.84
CA GLN A 14 -15.14 -12.97 1.23
C GLN A 14 -15.87 -13.63 0.06
N ALA A 15 -15.91 -12.96 -1.11
CA ALA A 15 -16.57 -13.48 -2.30
C ALA A 15 -15.91 -14.77 -2.79
N GLU A 16 -14.58 -14.80 -2.85
CA GLU A 16 -13.79 -15.95 -3.30
C GLU A 16 -13.98 -17.17 -2.38
N LEU A 17 -14.04 -16.96 -1.06
CA LEU A 17 -14.33 -18.02 -0.09
C LEU A 17 -15.74 -18.58 -0.24
N ALA A 18 -16.74 -17.74 -0.48
CA ALA A 18 -18.12 -18.17 -0.69
C ALA A 18 -18.28 -18.91 -2.03
N GLU A 19 -17.72 -18.37 -3.12
CA GLU A 19 -17.89 -18.91 -4.47
C GLU A 19 -17.12 -20.22 -4.68
N LYS A 20 -15.84 -20.28 -4.26
CA LYS A 20 -14.96 -21.40 -4.59
C LYS A 20 -14.90 -22.48 -3.51
N PHE A 21 -15.19 -22.10 -2.27
CA PHE A 21 -15.04 -23.01 -1.12
C PHE A 21 -16.34 -23.18 -0.31
N HIS A 22 -17.41 -22.45 -0.66
CA HIS A 22 -18.66 -22.44 0.10
C HIS A 22 -18.47 -22.09 1.58
N ILE A 23 -17.51 -21.21 1.87
CA ILE A 23 -17.22 -20.71 3.21
C ILE A 23 -17.80 -19.31 3.36
N GLU A 24 -18.89 -19.21 4.10
CA GLU A 24 -19.51 -17.94 4.49
C GLU A 24 -18.68 -17.26 5.58
N ALA A 25 -17.87 -16.28 5.20
CA ALA A 25 -17.06 -15.49 6.12
C ALA A 25 -17.65 -14.09 6.31
N VAL A 26 -17.56 -13.55 7.54
CA VAL A 26 -17.87 -12.13 7.78
C VAL A 26 -16.64 -11.25 7.58
N VAL A 27 -16.84 -10.01 7.13
CA VAL A 27 -15.74 -9.03 6.94
C VAL A 27 -15.60 -8.13 8.17
N ILE A 28 -14.47 -8.21 8.85
CA ILE A 28 -14.11 -7.39 10.02
C ILE A 28 -13.08 -6.32 9.60
N ARG A 29 -13.54 -5.10 9.37
CA ARG A 29 -12.70 -3.91 9.09
C ARG A 29 -13.24 -2.70 9.85
N ALA A 30 -12.47 -1.61 9.90
CA ALA A 30 -12.84 -0.37 10.60
C ALA A 30 -14.30 0.08 10.32
N GLY A 31 -14.77 -0.02 9.07
CA GLY A 31 -16.14 0.36 8.69
C GLY A 31 -17.24 -0.65 9.04
N THR A 32 -16.92 -1.90 9.36
CA THR A 32 -17.92 -2.97 9.60
C THR A 32 -17.95 -3.47 11.03
N VAL A 33 -16.83 -3.37 11.76
CA VAL A 33 -16.67 -3.97 13.10
C VAL A 33 -17.71 -3.50 14.10
N ALA A 34 -18.03 -2.19 14.14
CA ALA A 34 -19.04 -1.66 15.07
C ALA A 34 -20.45 -2.24 14.82
N ARG A 35 -20.78 -2.56 13.56
CA ARG A 35 -22.04 -3.22 13.21
C ARG A 35 -22.04 -4.68 13.68
N LEU A 36 -20.91 -5.37 13.51
CA LEU A 36 -20.76 -6.77 13.93
C LEU A 36 -20.75 -6.90 15.46
N GLU A 37 -20.14 -5.97 16.18
CA GLU A 37 -20.21 -5.89 17.65
C GLU A 37 -21.66 -5.79 18.13
N ARG A 38 -22.51 -4.98 17.48
CA ARG A 38 -23.94 -4.89 17.81
C ARG A 38 -24.74 -6.16 17.53
N GLN A 39 -24.25 -7.00 16.61
CA GLN A 39 -24.85 -8.31 16.29
C GLN A 39 -24.30 -9.43 17.19
N THR A 40 -23.25 -9.14 17.95
CA THR A 40 -22.60 -10.09 18.84
C THR A 40 -23.16 -9.92 20.26
N PRO A 41 -23.39 -11.00 21.02
CA PRO A 41 -23.74 -10.90 22.44
C PRO A 41 -22.72 -10.05 23.23
N GLN A 42 -23.19 -9.25 24.19
CA GLN A 42 -22.35 -8.28 24.92
C GLN A 42 -21.18 -8.93 25.69
N ASP A 43 -21.29 -10.22 26.03
CA ASP A 43 -20.30 -11.02 26.73
C ASP A 43 -19.32 -11.75 25.80
N ARG A 44 -19.44 -11.58 24.47
CA ARG A 44 -18.59 -12.25 23.49
C ARG A 44 -17.83 -11.28 22.60
N SER A 45 -16.59 -11.63 22.32
CA SER A 45 -15.79 -11.01 21.26
C SER A 45 -16.34 -11.39 19.88
N VAL A 46 -16.30 -10.46 18.92
CA VAL A 46 -16.61 -10.73 17.50
C VAL A 46 -15.76 -11.88 16.94
N PHE A 47 -14.51 -11.99 17.39
CA PHE A 47 -13.57 -13.05 16.98
C PHE A 47 -13.94 -14.42 17.57
N ALA A 48 -14.70 -14.46 18.66
CA ALA A 48 -15.21 -15.69 19.26
C ALA A 48 -16.60 -16.08 18.72
N HIS A 49 -17.39 -15.10 18.27
CA HIS A 49 -18.75 -15.32 17.81
C HIS A 49 -18.81 -15.87 16.38
N PHE A 50 -18.01 -15.31 15.47
CA PHE A 50 -17.99 -15.74 14.07
C PHE A 50 -16.92 -16.81 13.81
N ARG A 51 -17.33 -17.97 13.30
CA ARG A 51 -16.44 -19.11 13.02
C ARG A 51 -15.45 -18.86 11.89
N HIS A 52 -15.90 -18.16 10.85
CA HIS A 52 -15.11 -17.81 9.66
C HIS A 52 -15.18 -16.30 9.45
N PHE A 53 -14.03 -15.66 9.30
CA PHE A 53 -13.98 -14.23 9.07
C PHE A 53 -12.76 -13.85 8.22
N VAL A 54 -12.95 -12.81 7.42
CA VAL A 54 -11.88 -12.06 6.75
C VAL A 54 -11.72 -10.77 7.53
N ALA A 55 -10.52 -10.48 8.01
CA ALA A 55 -10.24 -9.30 8.81
C ALA A 55 -9.12 -8.46 8.21
N SER A 56 -9.29 -7.15 8.25
CA SER A 56 -8.21 -6.23 7.92
C SER A 56 -7.12 -6.35 8.98
N ILE A 57 -5.90 -6.68 8.56
CA ILE A 57 -4.75 -6.76 9.49
C ILE A 57 -4.52 -5.41 10.20
N ASP A 58 -4.83 -4.29 9.55
CA ASP A 58 -4.74 -2.95 10.12
C ASP A 58 -5.80 -2.66 11.18
N THR A 59 -6.98 -3.27 11.06
CA THR A 59 -8.00 -3.19 12.11
C THR A 59 -7.59 -4.06 13.31
N VAL A 60 -7.11 -5.27 13.05
CA VAL A 60 -6.78 -6.26 14.10
C VAL A 60 -5.53 -5.88 14.89
N LYS A 61 -4.51 -5.29 14.24
CA LYS A 61 -3.24 -4.94 14.91
C LYS A 61 -3.39 -3.84 15.96
N GLY A 62 -4.42 -3.00 15.87
CA GLY A 62 -4.66 -1.90 16.79
C GLY A 62 -5.00 -2.38 18.20
N ASP A 63 -4.59 -1.62 19.21
CA ASP A 63 -4.68 -2.01 20.63
C ASP A 63 -6.09 -2.44 21.05
N ARG A 64 -7.11 -1.79 20.50
CA ARG A 64 -8.53 -2.10 20.76
C ARG A 64 -8.89 -3.56 20.48
N TYR A 65 -8.36 -4.16 19.40
CA TYR A 65 -8.79 -5.47 18.92
C TYR A 65 -7.73 -6.57 19.08
N ARG A 66 -6.45 -6.18 19.19
CA ARG A 66 -5.31 -7.11 19.22
C ARG A 66 -5.46 -8.18 20.31
N ALA A 67 -5.72 -7.78 21.55
CA ALA A 67 -5.82 -8.70 22.68
C ALA A 67 -6.98 -9.71 22.49
N ALA A 68 -8.17 -9.21 22.14
CA ALA A 68 -9.34 -10.05 21.89
C ALA A 68 -9.14 -11.01 20.70
N PHE A 69 -8.48 -10.56 19.64
CA PHE A 69 -8.12 -11.42 18.51
C PHE A 69 -7.14 -12.52 18.92
N LEU A 70 -6.06 -12.20 19.64
CA LEU A 70 -5.07 -13.20 20.06
C LEU A 70 -5.66 -14.27 21.00
N GLN A 71 -6.57 -13.84 21.89
CA GLN A 71 -7.29 -14.74 22.78
C GLN A 71 -8.19 -15.72 22.00
N HIS A 72 -8.92 -15.23 21.01
CA HIS A 72 -9.90 -16.00 20.23
C HIS A 72 -9.45 -16.33 18.81
N CYS A 73 -8.15 -16.35 18.57
CA CYS A 73 -7.63 -16.56 17.22
C CYS A 73 -7.88 -18.00 16.77
N PRO A 74 -8.43 -18.23 15.57
CA PRO A 74 -8.66 -19.58 15.06
C PRO A 74 -7.39 -20.39 14.82
N ASP A 75 -7.54 -21.71 14.73
CA ASP A 75 -6.42 -22.66 14.48
C ASP A 75 -5.84 -22.57 13.07
N LEU A 76 -6.56 -21.97 12.13
CA LEU A 76 -6.12 -21.71 10.77
C LEU A 76 -6.18 -20.21 10.49
N VAL A 77 -5.00 -19.62 10.23
CA VAL A 77 -4.81 -18.22 9.88
C VAL A 77 -4.09 -18.14 8.54
N LEU A 78 -4.75 -17.51 7.57
CA LEU A 78 -4.15 -17.13 6.30
C LEU A 78 -3.78 -15.65 6.39
N VAL A 79 -2.61 -15.29 5.89
CA VAL A 79 -2.16 -13.90 5.81
C VAL A 79 -1.85 -13.59 4.35
N ASP A 80 -2.64 -12.73 3.75
CA ASP A 80 -2.42 -12.24 2.40
C ASP A 80 -1.60 -10.95 2.40
N GLU A 81 -0.84 -10.74 1.33
CA GLU A 81 0.20 -9.71 1.23
C GLU A 81 1.13 -9.70 2.45
N ALA A 82 1.62 -10.89 2.82
CA ALA A 82 2.42 -11.09 4.02
C ALA A 82 3.70 -10.22 4.07
N HIS A 83 4.20 -9.76 2.92
CA HIS A 83 5.30 -8.81 2.84
C HIS A 83 5.01 -7.50 3.61
N GLY A 84 3.74 -7.07 3.65
CA GLY A 84 3.30 -5.91 4.43
C GLY A 84 3.41 -6.09 5.95
N ALA A 85 3.82 -7.26 6.44
CA ALA A 85 4.08 -7.60 7.83
C ALA A 85 5.51 -8.11 8.08
N ALA A 86 6.42 -7.95 7.10
CA ALA A 86 7.85 -8.16 7.33
C ALA A 86 8.38 -7.17 8.38
N GLN A 87 9.41 -7.56 9.11
CA GLN A 87 10.09 -6.65 10.02
C GLN A 87 10.82 -5.59 9.19
N PRO A 88 10.58 -4.28 9.44
CA PRO A 88 11.27 -3.22 8.71
C PRO A 88 12.75 -3.20 9.10
N SER A 89 13.62 -2.95 8.12
CA SER A 89 15.04 -2.66 8.40
C SER A 89 15.15 -1.32 9.12
N ALA A 90 15.58 -1.36 10.40
CA ALA A 90 15.86 -0.24 11.30
C ALA A 90 14.95 1.00 11.15
N GLY A 91 13.88 1.07 11.97
CA GLY A 91 13.15 2.30 12.29
C GLY A 91 12.04 2.74 11.32
N ARG A 92 11.59 1.90 10.37
CA ARG A 92 10.91 2.42 9.16
C ARG A 92 9.40 2.23 8.98
N SER A 93 8.64 1.73 9.95
CA SER A 93 7.17 1.88 9.96
C SER A 93 6.58 1.28 11.23
N VAL A 94 6.04 2.13 12.13
CA VAL A 94 5.31 1.66 13.33
C VAL A 94 4.15 0.74 12.92
N ALA A 95 3.45 1.11 11.85
CA ALA A 95 2.34 0.35 11.31
C ALA A 95 2.75 -1.05 10.84
N GLN A 96 3.88 -1.19 10.14
CA GLN A 96 4.41 -2.48 9.70
C GLN A 96 4.95 -3.29 10.88
N GLN A 97 5.66 -2.64 11.80
CA GLN A 97 6.14 -3.26 13.04
C GLN A 97 5.00 -3.84 13.88
N GLN A 98 3.86 -3.14 13.98
CA GLN A 98 2.67 -3.65 14.65
C GLN A 98 2.06 -4.86 13.95
N ARG A 99 2.02 -4.88 12.61
CA ARG A 99 1.58 -6.06 11.83
C ARG A 99 2.51 -7.24 12.11
N HIS A 100 3.82 -7.02 12.05
CA HIS A 100 4.81 -8.04 12.36
C HIS A 100 4.65 -8.57 13.79
N ALA A 101 4.51 -7.69 14.78
CA ALA A 101 4.33 -8.06 16.18
C ALA A 101 3.03 -8.83 16.42
N LEU A 102 1.94 -8.49 15.73
CA LEU A 102 0.71 -9.26 15.74
C LEU A 102 0.96 -10.68 15.21
N LEU A 103 1.59 -10.82 14.05
CA LEU A 103 1.85 -12.13 13.45
C LEU A 103 2.84 -12.96 14.27
N LEU A 104 3.80 -12.33 14.93
CA LEU A 104 4.71 -13.02 15.85
C LEU A 104 3.93 -13.64 17.03
N ASP A 105 2.99 -12.90 17.63
CA ASP A 105 2.11 -13.43 18.67
C ASP A 105 1.13 -14.49 18.14
N VAL A 106 0.77 -14.40 16.85
CA VAL A 106 0.04 -15.46 16.15
C VAL A 106 0.91 -16.74 16.03
N ALA A 107 2.16 -16.60 15.64
CA ALA A 107 3.06 -17.74 15.45
C ALA A 107 3.46 -18.45 16.76
N LYS A 108 3.33 -17.80 17.94
CA LYS A 108 3.72 -18.38 19.25
C LYS A 108 2.96 -19.65 19.65
N LYS A 109 1.77 -19.92 19.08
CA LYS A 109 1.00 -21.14 19.36
C LYS A 109 1.38 -22.21 18.32
N PRO A 110 2.16 -23.26 18.67
CA PRO A 110 2.70 -24.20 17.69
C PRO A 110 1.62 -25.05 16.98
N GLU A 111 0.48 -25.26 17.64
CA GLU A 111 -0.67 -25.98 17.07
C GLU A 111 -1.42 -25.17 16.00
N ARG A 112 -1.10 -23.87 15.85
CA ARG A 112 -1.79 -22.98 14.92
C ARG A 112 -1.16 -23.08 13.53
N ASN A 113 -2.00 -23.34 12.55
CA ASN A 113 -1.66 -23.40 11.14
C ASN A 113 -1.62 -21.98 10.57
N LEU A 114 -0.41 -21.49 10.30
CA LEU A 114 -0.18 -20.18 9.70
C LEU A 114 0.24 -20.35 8.24
N ILE A 115 -0.52 -19.77 7.32
CA ILE A 115 -0.22 -19.75 5.89
C ILE A 115 0.06 -18.31 5.47
N LEU A 116 1.26 -18.04 4.96
CA LEU A 116 1.65 -16.74 4.45
C LEU A 116 1.57 -16.74 2.92
N LEU A 117 0.84 -15.78 2.36
CA LEU A 117 0.67 -15.60 0.93
C LEU A 117 1.30 -14.25 0.55
N SER A 118 2.15 -14.25 -0.48
CA SER A 118 2.70 -13.04 -1.07
C SER A 118 3.17 -13.30 -2.49
N ALA A 119 2.84 -12.41 -3.42
CA ALA A 119 3.41 -12.44 -4.77
C ALA A 119 4.86 -11.91 -4.78
N THR A 120 5.16 -11.00 -3.87
CA THR A 120 6.46 -10.32 -3.70
C THR A 120 6.90 -10.50 -2.25
N PRO A 121 7.52 -11.64 -1.89
CA PRO A 121 7.84 -11.94 -0.49
C PRO A 121 8.85 -10.96 0.11
N HIS A 122 9.63 -10.27 -0.73
CA HIS A 122 10.43 -9.12 -0.34
C HIS A 122 10.80 -8.22 -1.53
N SER A 123 11.21 -6.97 -1.27
CA SER A 123 11.67 -5.99 -2.27
C SER A 123 13.18 -6.06 -2.54
N GLY A 124 13.82 -7.21 -2.27
CA GLY A 124 15.28 -7.37 -2.33
C GLY A 124 16.00 -7.22 -0.98
N VAL A 125 15.29 -6.88 0.10
CA VAL A 125 15.84 -6.78 1.46
C VAL A 125 15.82 -8.16 2.13
N GLU A 126 17.00 -8.78 2.30
CA GLU A 126 17.13 -10.14 2.85
C GLU A 126 16.57 -10.26 4.28
N SER A 127 16.83 -9.28 5.15
CA SER A 127 16.36 -9.27 6.54
C SER A 127 14.83 -9.26 6.65
N SER A 128 14.14 -8.56 5.74
CA SER A 128 12.68 -8.54 5.68
C SER A 128 12.15 -9.92 5.32
N PHE A 129 12.75 -10.61 4.35
CA PHE A 129 12.35 -11.97 4.02
C PHE A 129 12.64 -12.97 5.16
N GLN A 130 13.83 -12.90 5.76
CA GLN A 130 14.20 -13.70 6.93
C GLN A 130 13.20 -13.53 8.09
N SER A 131 12.70 -12.31 8.31
CA SER A 131 11.70 -12.05 9.35
C SER A 131 10.38 -12.78 9.10
N LEU A 132 9.94 -12.88 7.85
CA LEU A 132 8.73 -13.63 7.47
C LEU A 132 8.95 -15.13 7.61
N LEU A 133 10.09 -15.64 7.17
CA LEU A 133 10.45 -17.04 7.37
C LEU A 133 10.52 -17.39 8.86
N GLY A 134 10.98 -16.44 9.69
CA GLY A 134 11.00 -16.53 11.15
C GLY A 134 9.61 -16.73 11.77
N LEU A 135 8.54 -16.26 11.14
CA LEU A 135 7.16 -16.49 11.58
C LEU A 135 6.72 -17.94 11.34
N LEU A 136 7.25 -18.60 10.31
CA LEU A 136 6.96 -20.01 10.02
C LEU A 136 7.79 -20.92 10.93
N ARG A 137 9.07 -20.60 11.10
CA ARG A 137 9.98 -21.29 12.01
C ARG A 137 11.00 -20.31 12.57
N PRO A 138 11.13 -20.18 13.92
CA PRO A 138 12.02 -19.20 14.52
C PRO A 138 13.48 -19.27 14.08
N ASP A 139 13.99 -20.45 13.73
CA ASP A 139 15.38 -20.63 13.29
C ASP A 139 15.64 -20.04 11.90
N PHE A 140 14.60 -19.91 11.06
CA PHE A 140 14.77 -19.45 9.69
C PHE A 140 15.18 -17.99 9.57
N ARG A 141 14.95 -17.18 10.62
CA ARG A 141 15.41 -15.79 10.66
C ARG A 141 16.93 -15.63 10.65
N PHE A 142 17.68 -16.70 10.95
CA PHE A 142 19.14 -16.69 11.02
C PHE A 142 19.79 -17.36 9.80
N LEU A 143 19.00 -17.79 8.82
CA LEU A 143 19.52 -18.41 7.61
C LEU A 143 20.15 -17.36 6.70
N SER A 144 21.40 -17.58 6.29
CA SER A 144 21.98 -16.84 5.16
C SER A 144 21.42 -17.41 3.86
N LEU A 145 20.54 -16.67 3.19
CA LEU A 145 19.84 -17.17 2.00
C LEU A 145 20.77 -17.27 0.79
N SER A 146 21.87 -16.50 0.81
CA SER A 146 22.95 -16.58 -0.18
C SER A 146 23.89 -17.77 0.03
N ALA A 147 23.85 -18.42 1.20
CA ALA A 147 24.80 -19.48 1.57
C ALA A 147 24.13 -20.60 2.39
N LEU A 148 23.00 -21.13 1.89
CA LEU A 148 22.30 -22.25 2.52
C LEU A 148 23.08 -23.56 2.34
N SER A 149 23.21 -24.34 3.41
CA SER A 149 23.62 -25.74 3.29
C SER A 149 22.52 -26.59 2.63
N GLU A 150 22.88 -27.78 2.14
CA GLU A 150 21.90 -28.72 1.57
C GLU A 150 20.79 -29.07 2.58
N GLY A 151 21.15 -29.34 3.84
CA GLY A 151 20.19 -29.62 4.91
C GLY A 151 19.25 -28.45 5.19
N GLN A 152 19.77 -27.22 5.22
CA GLN A 152 18.95 -26.01 5.37
C GLN A 152 18.02 -25.80 4.16
N THR A 153 18.50 -26.08 2.95
CA THR A 153 17.73 -25.95 1.71
C THR A 153 16.55 -26.91 1.70
N ILE A 154 16.77 -28.20 2.02
CA ILE A 154 15.72 -29.21 2.11
C ILE A 154 14.70 -28.83 3.20
N LEU A 155 15.17 -28.32 4.34
CA LEU A 155 14.29 -27.92 5.42
C LEU A 155 13.42 -26.72 5.05
N LEU A 156 14.00 -25.69 4.43
CA LEU A 156 13.28 -24.51 3.96
C LEU A 156 12.25 -24.87 2.88
N ALA A 157 12.62 -25.75 1.93
CA ALA A 157 11.74 -26.20 0.85
C ALA A 157 10.45 -26.89 1.34
N ARG A 158 10.44 -27.44 2.56
CA ARG A 158 9.21 -28.01 3.17
C ARG A 158 8.21 -26.95 3.64
N HIS A 159 8.64 -25.70 3.80
CA HIS A 159 7.85 -24.61 4.35
C HIS A 159 7.64 -23.47 3.34
N PHE A 160 8.29 -23.53 2.18
CA PHE A 160 8.27 -22.49 1.18
C PHE A 160 7.89 -23.08 -0.17
N VAL A 161 6.80 -22.59 -0.76
CA VAL A 161 6.31 -23.00 -2.07
C VAL A 161 6.37 -21.81 -3.01
N GLN A 162 7.22 -21.89 -4.03
CA GLN A 162 7.28 -20.92 -5.11
C GLN A 162 7.02 -21.62 -6.44
N ARG A 163 6.06 -21.09 -7.20
CA ARG A 163 5.73 -21.54 -8.56
C ARG A 163 5.67 -20.33 -9.46
N ARG A 164 6.52 -20.28 -10.50
CA ARG A 164 6.53 -19.21 -11.49
C ARG A 164 5.58 -19.59 -12.63
N ARG A 165 5.16 -18.60 -13.42
CA ARG A 165 4.34 -18.84 -14.62
C ARG A 165 4.97 -19.89 -15.55
N ALA A 166 6.29 -19.83 -15.73
CA ALA A 166 7.02 -20.82 -16.53
C ALA A 166 6.92 -22.25 -15.96
N ASP A 167 6.86 -22.40 -14.64
CA ASP A 167 6.79 -23.72 -13.98
C ASP A 167 5.40 -24.35 -14.09
N VAL A 168 4.36 -23.55 -14.37
CA VAL A 168 2.96 -24.01 -14.47
C VAL A 168 2.36 -23.85 -15.86
N GLN A 169 3.15 -23.44 -16.84
CA GLN A 169 2.69 -23.33 -18.23
C GLN A 169 2.28 -24.70 -18.78
N HIS A 170 3.04 -25.74 -18.45
CA HIS A 170 2.70 -27.14 -18.75
C HIS A 170 2.43 -27.88 -17.46
N TRP A 171 1.21 -27.76 -16.93
CA TRP A 171 0.83 -28.34 -15.65
C TRP A 171 -0.33 -29.32 -15.82
N MET A 172 -0.20 -30.53 -15.27
CA MET A 172 -1.21 -31.60 -15.38
C MET A 172 -1.65 -31.94 -16.82
N GLY A 173 -0.75 -31.80 -17.79
CA GLY A 173 -1.04 -32.09 -19.20
C GLY A 173 -1.82 -30.99 -19.93
N GLU A 174 -2.10 -29.87 -19.26
CA GLU A 174 -2.72 -28.68 -19.85
C GLU A 174 -1.64 -27.65 -20.21
N ASP A 175 -1.76 -27.05 -21.40
CA ASP A 175 -0.96 -25.88 -21.79
C ASP A 175 -1.75 -24.62 -21.43
N THR A 176 -1.34 -23.94 -20.36
CA THR A 176 -2.00 -22.74 -19.86
C THR A 176 -1.47 -21.51 -20.61
N PRO A 177 -2.29 -20.83 -21.44
CA PRO A 177 -1.82 -19.71 -22.25
C PRO A 177 -1.68 -18.45 -21.37
N PHE A 178 -0.50 -18.27 -20.78
CA PHE A 178 -0.17 -16.99 -20.13
C PHE A 178 0.11 -15.92 -21.19
N PRO A 179 -0.42 -14.69 -21.03
CA PRO A 179 -0.05 -13.58 -21.90
C PRO A 179 1.45 -13.33 -21.88
N LYS A 180 2.04 -13.08 -23.06
CA LYS A 180 3.43 -12.64 -23.15
C LYS A 180 3.51 -11.19 -22.69
N ARG A 181 4.46 -10.89 -21.80
CA ARG A 181 4.76 -9.51 -21.40
C ARG A 181 5.43 -8.80 -22.56
N ASP A 182 4.92 -7.62 -22.91
CA ASP A 182 5.56 -6.69 -23.83
C ASP A 182 6.24 -5.57 -23.01
N PRO A 183 7.54 -5.68 -22.73
CA PRO A 183 8.26 -4.66 -21.98
C PRO A 183 8.50 -3.39 -22.80
N GLU A 184 8.58 -3.48 -24.13
CA GLU A 184 8.86 -2.35 -25.02
C GLU A 184 7.64 -1.43 -25.16
N GLY A 185 6.43 -2.00 -25.19
CA GLY A 185 5.18 -1.25 -25.19
C GLY A 185 4.81 -0.60 -23.85
N ALA A 186 5.42 -1.03 -22.74
CA ALA A 186 5.02 -0.63 -21.38
C ALA A 186 5.42 0.81 -21.00
N GLU A 187 6.55 1.32 -21.51
CA GLU A 187 7.04 2.65 -21.20
C GLU A 187 6.78 3.61 -22.36
N GLN A 188 5.75 4.44 -22.20
CA GLN A 188 5.36 5.43 -23.20
C GLN A 188 5.78 6.83 -22.76
N PRO A 189 6.81 7.44 -23.40
CA PRO A 189 7.21 8.78 -23.05
C PRO A 189 6.13 9.78 -23.48
N TYR A 190 6.04 10.88 -22.74
CA TYR A 190 5.22 12.03 -23.09
C TYR A 190 5.99 13.31 -22.76
N ARG A 191 5.57 14.42 -23.35
CA ARG A 191 6.13 15.75 -23.06
C ARG A 191 5.02 16.65 -22.55
N PHE A 192 5.34 17.52 -21.61
CA PHE A 192 4.39 18.55 -21.18
C PHE A 192 4.02 19.45 -22.35
N SER A 193 2.74 19.82 -22.42
CA SER A 193 2.30 20.92 -23.29
C SER A 193 2.97 22.23 -22.84
N PRO A 194 3.04 23.26 -23.69
CA PRO A 194 3.56 24.56 -23.27
C PRO A 194 2.83 25.14 -22.03
N ALA A 195 1.52 24.95 -21.94
CA ALA A 195 0.73 25.42 -20.80
C ALA A 195 1.04 24.62 -19.53
N TYR A 196 1.15 23.29 -19.63
CA TYR A 196 1.51 22.45 -18.49
C TYR A 196 2.94 22.74 -18.03
N ARG A 197 3.89 22.88 -18.97
CA ARG A 197 5.28 23.25 -18.64
C ARG A 197 5.35 24.55 -17.84
N LYS A 198 4.63 25.59 -18.28
CA LYS A 198 4.58 26.87 -17.56
C LYS A 198 4.01 26.72 -16.15
N PHE A 199 2.96 25.93 -15.99
CA PHE A 199 2.42 25.62 -14.66
C PHE A 199 3.43 24.86 -13.79
N TYR A 200 4.10 23.86 -14.34
CA TYR A 200 5.13 23.09 -13.64
C TYR A 200 6.27 24.00 -13.16
N GLU A 201 6.78 24.89 -14.02
CA GLU A 201 7.84 25.85 -13.69
C GLU A 201 7.45 26.77 -12.53
N VAL A 202 6.22 27.30 -12.53
CA VAL A 202 5.72 28.15 -11.44
C VAL A 202 5.63 27.39 -10.10
N VAL A 203 5.19 26.13 -10.11
CA VAL A 203 5.15 25.32 -8.89
C VAL A 203 6.55 24.89 -8.45
N TYR A 204 7.46 24.65 -9.40
CA TYR A 204 8.85 24.33 -9.13
C TYR A 204 9.59 25.48 -8.46
N GLU A 205 9.41 26.71 -8.94
CA GLU A 205 9.95 27.90 -8.28
C GLU A 205 9.45 28.04 -6.85
N PHE A 206 8.15 27.83 -6.63
CA PHE A 206 7.54 27.85 -5.31
C PHE A 206 8.09 26.74 -4.39
N ALA A 207 8.21 25.50 -4.88
CA ALA A 207 8.84 24.41 -4.13
C ALA A 207 10.28 24.76 -3.74
N GLY A 208 11.03 25.43 -4.63
CA GLY A 208 12.36 25.96 -4.34
C GLY A 208 12.36 27.03 -3.24
N GLU A 209 11.38 27.93 -3.22
CA GLU A 209 11.21 28.91 -2.13
C GLU A 209 10.94 28.23 -0.79
N MET A 210 10.11 27.18 -0.77
CA MET A 210 9.84 26.40 0.44
C MET A 210 11.10 25.78 1.02
N VAL A 211 11.94 25.18 0.16
CA VAL A 211 13.22 24.56 0.58
C VAL A 211 14.21 25.61 1.06
N ARG A 212 14.38 26.72 0.34
CA ARG A 212 15.27 27.82 0.78
C ARG A 212 14.85 28.42 2.12
N SER A 213 13.55 28.66 2.30
CA SER A 213 13.03 29.16 3.58
C SER A 213 13.08 28.11 4.70
N ALA A 214 13.35 26.84 4.39
CA ALA A 214 13.62 25.79 5.37
C ALA A 214 15.07 25.80 5.88
N GLU A 215 16.01 26.47 5.22
CA GLU A 215 17.43 26.52 5.63
C GLU A 215 17.62 27.15 7.01
N THR A 216 16.66 27.98 7.45
CA THR A 216 16.63 28.60 8.79
C THR A 216 15.99 27.70 9.85
N LEU A 217 15.40 26.56 9.46
CA LEU A 217 14.81 25.58 10.36
C LEU A 217 15.81 24.48 10.69
N THR A 218 15.64 23.83 11.83
CA THR A 218 16.49 22.72 12.27
C THR A 218 15.68 21.44 12.51
N GLY A 219 16.37 20.31 12.43
CA GLY A 219 15.83 19.00 12.77
C GLY A 219 14.67 18.57 11.86
N TRP A 220 13.61 18.05 12.48
CA TRP A 220 12.47 17.46 11.78
C TRP A 220 11.70 18.47 10.92
N LYS A 221 11.63 19.75 11.34
CA LYS A 221 10.91 20.81 10.62
C LYS A 221 11.54 21.11 9.26
N GLN A 222 12.87 21.07 9.17
CA GLN A 222 13.61 21.23 7.90
C GLN A 222 13.35 20.05 6.95
N ARG A 223 13.44 18.81 7.46
CA ARG A 223 13.16 17.60 6.68
C ARG A 223 11.73 17.58 6.16
N MET A 224 10.75 17.96 7.00
CA MET A 224 9.34 18.03 6.62
C MET A 224 9.11 18.98 5.43
N ARG A 225 9.78 20.15 5.41
CA ARG A 225 9.68 21.09 4.28
C ARG A 225 10.23 20.51 2.99
N PHE A 226 11.36 19.83 3.06
CA PHE A 226 11.96 19.17 1.91
C PHE A 226 11.03 18.09 1.33
N TRP A 227 10.47 17.22 2.18
CA TRP A 227 9.53 16.19 1.75
C TRP A 227 8.24 16.76 1.18
N SER A 228 7.71 17.83 1.78
CA SER A 228 6.53 18.53 1.27
C SER A 228 6.75 19.12 -0.12
N ALA A 229 7.92 19.70 -0.37
CA ALA A 229 8.28 20.23 -1.68
C ALA A 229 8.38 19.10 -2.73
N LEU A 230 9.05 17.99 -2.40
CA LEU A 230 9.14 16.84 -3.32
C LEU A 230 7.78 16.18 -3.58
N ALA A 231 6.95 16.03 -2.55
CA ALA A 231 5.60 15.49 -2.69
C ALA A 231 4.73 16.36 -3.61
N LEU A 232 4.85 17.68 -3.50
CA LEU A 232 4.17 18.62 -4.38
C LEU A 232 4.61 18.44 -5.83
N LEU A 233 5.92 18.36 -6.08
CA LEU A 233 6.47 18.13 -7.42
C LEU A 233 6.04 16.78 -7.99
N ARG A 234 6.03 15.72 -7.18
CA ARG A 234 5.52 14.39 -7.58
C ARG A 234 4.06 14.45 -7.99
N CYS A 235 3.21 15.15 -7.23
CA CYS A 235 1.79 15.29 -7.56
C CYS A 235 1.56 16.08 -8.84
N VAL A 236 2.28 17.19 -9.00
CA VAL A 236 2.19 18.06 -10.18
C VAL A 236 2.70 17.36 -11.44
N SER A 237 3.73 16.53 -11.33
CA SER A 237 4.22 15.68 -12.42
C SER A 237 3.29 14.51 -12.75
N SER A 238 2.41 14.10 -11.82
CA SER A 238 1.60 12.91 -11.99
C SER A 238 0.39 13.14 -12.92
N SER A 239 -0.38 14.21 -12.67
CA SER A 239 -1.46 14.70 -13.54
C SER A 239 -2.00 16.04 -13.01
N PRO A 240 -2.68 16.86 -13.85
CA PRO A 240 -3.38 18.06 -13.40
C PRO A 240 -4.47 17.76 -12.36
N ALA A 241 -5.11 16.58 -12.43
CA ALA A 241 -6.12 16.17 -11.45
C ALA A 241 -5.49 15.91 -10.07
N ALA A 242 -4.40 15.15 -10.02
CA ALA A 242 -3.65 14.90 -8.78
C ALA A 242 -3.09 16.19 -8.19
N ALA A 243 -2.56 17.06 -9.05
CA ALA A 243 -2.07 18.38 -8.66
C ALA A 243 -3.16 19.21 -7.97
N GLN A 244 -4.35 19.30 -8.57
CA GLN A 244 -5.46 20.08 -8.00
C GLN A 244 -5.89 19.53 -6.63
N VAL A 245 -6.04 18.21 -6.48
CA VAL A 245 -6.42 17.59 -5.20
C VAL A 245 -5.39 17.90 -4.12
N ALA A 246 -4.11 17.68 -4.40
CA ALA A 246 -3.01 17.97 -3.49
C ALA A 246 -2.99 19.45 -3.05
N LEU A 247 -3.06 20.37 -4.02
CA LEU A 247 -3.02 21.80 -3.78
C LEU A 247 -4.24 22.29 -2.98
N LEU A 248 -5.45 21.77 -3.25
CA LEU A 248 -6.66 22.13 -2.51
C LEU A 248 -6.65 21.60 -1.08
N LYS A 249 -6.26 20.33 -0.87
CA LYS A 249 -6.10 19.77 0.48
C LYS A 249 -5.18 20.66 1.32
N ARG A 250 -4.09 21.14 0.73
CA ARG A 250 -3.14 22.03 1.43
C ARG A 250 -3.63 23.46 1.59
N ALA A 251 -4.46 23.95 0.67
CA ALA A 251 -5.09 25.26 0.78
C ALA A 251 -6.22 25.33 1.84
N GLY A 252 -6.45 24.26 2.61
CA GLY A 252 -7.54 24.18 3.58
C GLY A 252 -8.90 23.90 2.95
N GLY A 253 -8.91 23.24 1.78
CA GLY A 253 -10.12 22.90 1.03
C GLY A 253 -10.80 21.62 1.51
N ASP A 254 -11.22 21.59 2.77
CA ASP A 254 -12.49 21.00 3.22
C ASP A 254 -12.71 21.44 4.68
N GLY A 255 -13.93 21.83 5.03
CA GLY A 255 -14.32 22.47 6.29
C GLY A 255 -14.22 21.61 7.56
N GLY A 256 -13.18 20.78 7.70
CA GLY A 256 -12.77 20.26 8.99
C GLY A 256 -12.05 21.37 9.73
N ALA A 257 -12.65 21.82 10.84
CA ALA A 257 -11.98 22.71 11.78
C ALA A 257 -10.53 22.24 11.97
N ALA A 258 -9.57 23.16 11.77
CA ALA A 258 -8.23 22.98 12.33
C ALA A 258 -8.44 22.76 13.82
N GLY A 259 -8.52 21.50 14.24
CA GLY A 259 -8.59 21.14 15.63
C GLY A 259 -7.35 21.73 16.25
N ALA A 260 -7.53 22.62 17.22
CA ALA A 260 -6.52 22.96 18.20
C ALA A 260 -6.19 21.66 18.95
N GLY A 261 -5.41 20.80 18.30
CA GLY A 261 -4.80 19.62 18.86
C GLY A 261 -3.55 20.09 19.58
N ASP A 262 -3.51 19.77 20.87
CA ASP A 262 -2.44 20.04 21.82
C ASP A 262 -1.04 20.00 21.15
N GLU A 263 -0.29 21.10 21.21
CA GLU A 263 1.10 21.22 20.72
C GLU A 263 2.08 20.29 21.48
N THR A 264 1.60 19.60 22.51
CA THR A 264 2.34 18.87 23.53
C THR A 264 2.92 17.52 23.09
N GLY A 265 2.82 17.14 21.82
CA GLY A 265 3.32 15.85 21.30
C GLY A 265 4.22 15.91 20.07
N LEU A 266 4.60 17.10 19.60
CA LEU A 266 5.34 17.31 18.34
C LEU A 266 6.84 17.62 18.53
N ASP A 267 7.29 17.91 19.75
CA ASP A 267 8.70 18.19 20.04
C ASP A 267 9.60 16.93 20.06
N ASP A 268 8.99 15.74 20.08
CA ASP A 268 9.71 14.46 20.17
C ASP A 268 10.03 13.82 18.79
N TRP A 269 9.69 14.48 17.68
CA TRP A 269 9.99 13.89 16.37
C TRP A 269 11.46 14.06 15.99
N GLU A 270 12.19 12.96 15.93
CA GLU A 270 13.53 12.96 15.36
C GLU A 270 13.47 13.12 13.83
N ALA A 271 14.42 13.87 13.25
CA ALA A 271 14.53 14.05 11.81
C ALA A 271 14.56 12.72 11.02
N ALA A 272 15.15 11.67 11.60
CA ALA A 272 15.18 10.33 11.02
C ALA A 272 13.78 9.69 10.92
N SER A 273 12.88 10.02 11.84
CA SER A 273 11.52 9.49 11.85
C SER A 273 10.64 10.14 10.78
N VAL A 274 10.87 11.43 10.47
CA VAL A 274 10.29 12.12 9.30
C VAL A 274 10.65 11.40 8.01
N ASP A 275 11.93 11.08 7.87
CA ASP A 275 12.45 10.48 6.66
C ASP A 275 11.93 9.07 6.44
N ALA A 276 11.87 8.31 7.52
CA ALA A 276 11.29 6.99 7.54
C ALA A 276 9.84 6.99 7.06
N GLU A 277 9.05 8.00 7.46
CA GLU A 277 7.64 8.09 7.10
C GLU A 277 7.41 8.57 5.66
N PHE A 278 8.13 9.60 5.20
CA PHE A 278 7.86 10.24 3.91
C PHE A 278 8.65 9.69 2.73
N THR A 279 9.82 9.10 2.95
CA THR A 279 10.62 8.52 1.85
C THR A 279 9.77 7.53 1.02
N PRO A 280 9.09 6.54 1.62
CA PRO A 280 8.22 5.59 0.90
C PRO A 280 7.10 6.21 0.06
N LEU A 281 6.65 7.41 0.41
CA LEU A 281 5.51 8.06 -0.23
C LEU A 281 5.92 8.89 -1.46
N VAL A 282 7.19 9.31 -1.50
CA VAL A 282 7.73 10.24 -2.50
C VAL A 282 8.74 9.55 -3.41
N TYR A 283 9.61 8.74 -2.83
CA TYR A 283 10.66 8.00 -3.50
C TYR A 283 10.39 6.50 -3.36
N ASP A 284 10.69 5.74 -4.42
CA ASP A 284 10.57 4.28 -4.41
C ASP A 284 11.99 3.69 -4.41
N PRO A 285 12.67 3.64 -3.25
CA PRO A 285 14.01 3.09 -3.15
C PRO A 285 13.98 1.58 -3.43
N THR A 286 14.82 1.11 -4.35
CA THR A 286 15.02 -0.33 -4.59
C THR A 286 15.56 -1.09 -3.36
N GLU A 287 16.11 -0.36 -2.38
CA GLU A 287 16.74 -0.91 -1.18
C GLU A 287 15.81 -0.97 0.05
N ALA A 288 14.54 -0.52 -0.05
CA ALA A 288 13.60 -0.57 1.08
C ALA A 288 12.22 -1.07 0.66
N GLU A 289 11.56 -1.81 1.56
CA GLU A 289 10.22 -2.32 1.31
C GLU A 289 9.16 -1.24 1.50
N ALA A 290 8.78 -0.61 0.41
CA ALA A 290 7.70 0.36 0.37
C ALA A 290 6.80 0.10 -0.83
N ALA A 291 6.06 -1.02 -0.82
CA ALA A 291 4.92 -1.17 -1.72
C ALA A 291 3.83 -0.19 -1.27
N ASN A 292 3.87 1.02 -1.83
CA ASN A 292 2.89 2.05 -1.54
C ASN A 292 2.02 2.32 -2.76
N ASP A 293 0.88 1.62 -2.83
CA ASP A 293 -0.18 1.87 -3.80
C ASP A 293 -0.98 3.15 -3.50
N ALA A 294 -0.55 3.97 -2.53
CA ALA A 294 -1.23 5.21 -2.26
C ALA A 294 -1.08 6.20 -3.42
N PRO A 295 -2.14 6.97 -3.73
CA PRO A 295 -2.03 8.03 -4.73
C PRO A 295 -0.95 9.02 -4.29
N PRO A 296 -0.26 9.70 -5.23
CA PRO A 296 0.76 10.70 -4.89
C PRO A 296 0.32 11.74 -3.86
N SER A 297 -0.98 12.08 -3.84
CA SER A 297 -1.56 13.02 -2.89
C SER A 297 -1.66 12.52 -1.45
N ALA A 298 -1.48 11.21 -1.20
CA ALA A 298 -1.59 10.63 0.14
C ALA A 298 -0.51 11.13 1.11
N VAL A 299 0.62 11.63 0.59
CA VAL A 299 1.63 12.33 1.39
C VAL A 299 0.98 13.45 2.22
N PHE A 300 -0.02 14.13 1.66
CA PHE A 300 -0.66 15.26 2.31
C PHE A 300 -1.69 14.86 3.36
N ASP A 301 -2.17 13.61 3.36
CA ASP A 301 -3.06 13.09 4.39
C ASP A 301 -2.28 12.78 5.68
N ALA A 302 -0.98 12.45 5.57
CA ALA A 302 -0.07 12.32 6.72
C ALA A 302 0.44 13.69 7.23
N GLN A 303 0.26 14.77 6.44
CA GLN A 303 0.74 16.13 6.74
C GLN A 303 -0.36 17.08 7.21
N GLU A 304 -1.43 16.56 7.83
CA GLU A 304 -2.55 17.37 8.35
C GLU A 304 -2.11 18.50 9.29
N ARG A 305 -0.91 18.40 9.87
CA ARG A 305 -0.39 19.33 10.87
C ARG A 305 0.98 19.91 10.54
N ASP A 306 1.40 19.93 9.27
CA ASP A 306 2.68 20.57 8.93
C ASP A 306 2.61 22.08 9.27
N PRO A 307 3.34 22.55 10.31
CA PRO A 307 3.31 23.95 10.74
C PRO A 307 4.03 24.88 9.75
N ALA A 308 4.62 24.32 8.68
CA ALA A 308 5.49 25.04 7.77
C ALA A 308 4.79 25.90 6.72
N TRP A 309 3.50 25.70 6.46
CA TRP A 309 2.79 26.43 5.41
C TRP A 309 2.18 27.67 5.99
N ALA A 310 2.71 28.82 5.58
CA ALA A 310 2.22 30.08 6.11
C ALA A 310 0.76 30.28 5.62
N PRO A 311 -0.10 30.91 6.43
CA PRO A 311 -1.42 31.34 5.96
C PRO A 311 -1.35 32.17 4.66
N SER A 312 -0.24 32.89 4.44
CA SER A 312 0.05 33.63 3.21
C SER A 312 0.19 32.74 1.96
N ASP A 313 0.54 31.46 2.10
CA ASP A 313 0.71 30.54 0.98
C ASP A 313 -0.63 29.96 0.50
N GLN A 314 -1.69 30.00 1.32
CA GLN A 314 -3.00 29.47 0.94
C GLN A 314 -3.56 30.11 -0.33
N GLY A 315 -3.38 31.42 -0.49
CA GLY A 315 -3.81 32.13 -1.69
C GLY A 315 -3.07 31.65 -2.95
N ARG A 316 -1.76 31.42 -2.85
CA ARG A 316 -0.93 30.89 -3.93
C ARG A 316 -1.34 29.46 -4.28
N LEU A 317 -1.54 28.61 -3.28
CA LEU A 317 -1.99 27.24 -3.44
C LEU A 317 -3.34 27.14 -4.15
N ARG A 318 -4.34 27.97 -3.77
CA ARG A 318 -5.64 28.01 -4.48
C ARG A 318 -5.47 28.47 -5.94
N LYS A 319 -4.61 29.46 -6.18
CA LYS A 319 -4.30 29.90 -7.55
C LYS A 319 -3.66 28.77 -8.37
N PHE A 320 -2.70 28.06 -7.81
CA PHE A 320 -2.08 26.90 -8.46
C PHE A 320 -3.10 25.79 -8.72
N ALA A 321 -4.02 25.52 -7.79
CA ALA A 321 -5.08 24.55 -7.99
C ALA A 321 -6.01 24.95 -9.15
N GLY A 322 -6.30 26.24 -9.30
CA GLY A 322 -7.04 26.77 -10.45
C GLY A 322 -6.29 26.59 -11.78
N LEU A 323 -4.97 26.84 -11.79
CA LEU A 323 -4.13 26.57 -12.96
C LEU A 323 -4.11 25.08 -13.31
N ALA A 324 -3.98 24.19 -12.32
CA ALA A 324 -4.06 22.76 -12.51
C ALA A 324 -5.41 22.31 -13.08
N ALA A 325 -6.51 22.88 -12.58
CA ALA A 325 -7.86 22.59 -13.08
C ALA A 325 -8.01 22.96 -14.56
N ALA A 326 -7.45 24.11 -14.97
CA ALA A 326 -7.50 24.59 -16.35
C ALA A 326 -6.71 23.72 -17.34
N LEU A 327 -5.76 22.91 -16.86
CA LEU A 327 -4.97 22.00 -17.69
C LEU A 327 -5.63 20.64 -17.93
N ARG A 328 -6.74 20.33 -17.24
CA ARG A 328 -7.44 19.05 -17.41
C ARG A 328 -7.96 18.90 -18.85
N GLY A 329 -7.92 17.67 -19.37
CA GLY A 329 -8.38 17.37 -20.72
C GLY A 329 -7.27 17.58 -21.75
N ARG A 330 -7.41 18.57 -22.63
CA ARG A 330 -6.54 18.71 -23.82
C ARG A 330 -5.07 19.00 -23.49
N GLU A 331 -4.81 19.76 -22.43
CA GLU A 331 -3.45 20.13 -22.01
C GLU A 331 -2.80 19.05 -21.11
N ASP A 332 -3.56 18.05 -20.68
CA ASP A 332 -3.06 16.89 -19.94
C ASP A 332 -2.40 15.91 -20.92
N ALA A 333 -1.14 16.19 -21.25
CA ALA A 333 -0.39 15.41 -22.23
C ALA A 333 -0.27 13.91 -21.86
N LYS A 334 -0.24 13.59 -20.56
CA LYS A 334 -0.22 12.21 -20.08
C LYS A 334 -1.55 11.51 -20.36
N LEU A 335 -2.67 12.18 -20.07
CA LEU A 335 -4.00 11.67 -20.41
C LEU A 335 -4.17 11.50 -21.93
N GLN A 336 -3.74 12.48 -22.73
CA GLN A 336 -3.83 12.38 -24.19
C GLN A 336 -3.04 11.18 -24.71
N ARG A 337 -1.80 11.00 -24.23
CA ARG A 337 -0.99 9.84 -24.60
C ARG A 337 -1.60 8.51 -24.16
N LEU A 338 -2.17 8.47 -22.95
CA LEU A 338 -2.87 7.28 -22.46
C LEU A 338 -4.09 6.93 -23.33
N ILE A 339 -4.86 7.93 -23.75
CA ILE A 339 -6.02 7.72 -24.65
C ILE A 339 -5.57 7.13 -25.99
N GLU A 340 -4.48 7.63 -26.58
CA GLU A 340 -3.91 7.09 -27.81
C GLU A 340 -3.53 5.61 -27.65
N VAL A 341 -2.73 5.30 -26.62
CA VAL A 341 -2.25 3.95 -26.36
C VAL A 341 -3.41 2.98 -26.11
N VAL A 342 -4.39 3.37 -25.28
CA VAL A 342 -5.55 2.52 -25.00
C VAL A 342 -6.39 2.29 -26.27
N ARG A 343 -6.56 3.30 -27.13
CA ARG A 343 -7.28 3.14 -28.40
C ARG A 343 -6.55 2.20 -29.35
N GLU A 344 -5.23 2.31 -29.46
CA GLU A 344 -4.40 1.41 -30.27
C GLU A 344 -4.53 -0.05 -29.77
N LEU A 345 -4.46 -0.26 -28.46
CA LEU A 345 -4.64 -1.58 -27.85
C LEU A 345 -6.05 -2.15 -28.09
N LEU A 346 -7.09 -1.35 -27.90
CA LEU A 346 -8.47 -1.79 -28.16
C LEU A 346 -8.71 -2.10 -29.65
N ALA A 347 -8.15 -1.29 -30.56
CA ALA A 347 -8.23 -1.52 -32.00
C ALA A 347 -7.49 -2.80 -32.43
N ALA A 348 -6.39 -3.14 -31.75
CA ALA A 348 -5.67 -4.39 -31.92
C ALA A 348 -6.36 -5.60 -31.25
N GLY A 349 -7.53 -5.40 -30.61
CA GLY A 349 -8.33 -6.47 -30.03
C GLY A 349 -7.93 -6.87 -28.61
N TYR A 350 -7.03 -6.13 -27.95
CA TYR A 350 -6.68 -6.38 -26.56
C TYR A 350 -7.84 -6.01 -25.64
N GLN A 351 -8.03 -6.79 -24.57
CA GLN A 351 -9.06 -6.56 -23.56
C GLN A 351 -8.42 -6.15 -22.23
N PRO A 352 -8.88 -5.05 -21.61
CA PRO A 352 -8.37 -4.63 -20.30
C PRO A 352 -8.75 -5.66 -19.23
N VAL A 353 -7.77 -6.06 -18.43
CA VAL A 353 -8.00 -6.94 -17.27
C VAL A 353 -8.39 -6.06 -16.09
N GLY A 354 -9.69 -5.78 -15.90
CA GLY A 354 -10.17 -5.16 -14.66
C GLY A 354 -11.36 -4.20 -14.77
N ALA A 355 -12.58 -4.77 -14.84
CA ALA A 355 -13.80 -4.28 -14.18
C ALA A 355 -14.90 -5.35 -14.38
N GLY A 356 -14.99 -6.29 -13.43
CA GLY A 356 -16.23 -7.04 -13.15
C GLY A 356 -16.96 -7.71 -14.34
N ARG A 357 -16.27 -8.50 -15.17
CA ARG A 357 -16.86 -9.65 -15.89
C ARG A 357 -15.73 -10.48 -16.50
N ARG A 358 -15.35 -11.56 -15.82
CA ARG A 358 -14.84 -12.71 -16.56
C ARG A 358 -16.08 -13.33 -17.20
N ASP A 359 -16.35 -12.98 -18.43
CA ASP A 359 -17.30 -13.75 -19.22
C ASP A 359 -16.68 -15.15 -19.36
N HIS A 360 -17.19 -16.13 -18.60
CA HIS A 360 -16.91 -17.54 -18.84
C HIS A 360 -17.69 -17.96 -20.10
N GLY A 361 -17.31 -17.37 -21.23
CA GLY A 361 -17.82 -17.69 -22.54
C GLY A 361 -17.12 -18.94 -23.07
N ARG A 362 -17.81 -20.08 -22.94
CA ARG A 362 -17.67 -21.27 -23.80
C ARG A 362 -16.24 -21.62 -24.23
N ALA A 363 -15.54 -22.43 -23.42
CA ALA A 363 -14.65 -23.41 -23.99
C ALA A 363 -15.53 -24.41 -24.77
N GLY A 364 -15.53 -24.27 -26.09
CA GLY A 364 -16.33 -25.08 -26.99
C GLY A 364 -15.98 -26.56 -26.83
N ARG A 365 -17.02 -27.38 -26.71
CA ARG A 365 -16.98 -28.77 -27.16
C ARG A 365 -16.38 -28.82 -28.57
N ARG A 366 -15.30 -29.57 -28.74
CA ARG A 366 -15.14 -30.51 -29.85
C ARG A 366 -14.51 -31.77 -29.33
#